data_AF-A0A2P4NV00-F1
#
_entry.id   AF-A0A2P4NV00-F1
#
_cell.length_a   1.000
_cell.length_b   1.000
_cell.length_c   1.000
_cell.angle_alpha   90.00
_cell.angle_beta   90.00
_cell.angle_gamma   90.00
#
_symmetry.space_group_name_H-M   'P 1'
#
loop_
_entity.id
_entity.type
_entity.pdbx_description
1 polymer ?
#
loop_
_entity_poly.entity_id
_entity_poly.type
_entity_poly.pdbx_seq_one_letter_code
_entity_poly.pdbx_strand_id
1 'polypeptide(L)'
;MFETRTLPSDLESVRDEYASGALVLDVAGDFDTIPPEAAENLGLVVESLSPAAYPVEWLPDDAPQQLRRYASSDFTIGMPGDGTVTWSRQTDPPVVLVKYRAKGTPDDFLDFLIAEAFVQAGNDEIPEHFLPFFGEQYRDLAAATPLGPSETYQVAAALYEGWVGLHTREAFASWEGDHERLHDAWVDAGGRLDDRLSNLPRLVALGRLSFAEATEFACSAVKHGRDLPAPFSALDTAAYRDHGPSYAVKWAEKTFAQLAADDDAASGGESDSAADDADSA
;
A
#
# COMPACT_ATOMS: atom_id res chain seq x y z
N MET A 1 -15.47 7.71 -20.49
CA MET A 1 -14.97 7.58 -19.10
C MET A 1 -13.74 6.70 -19.09
N PHE A 2 -13.85 5.50 -19.65
CA PHE A 2 -12.75 4.57 -19.86
C PHE A 2 -12.39 4.51 -21.34
N GLU A 3 -11.10 4.60 -21.67
CA GLU A 3 -10.58 4.45 -23.02
C GLU A 3 -9.52 3.34 -23.02
N THR A 4 -9.57 2.41 -23.96
CA THR A 4 -8.57 1.33 -24.02
C THR A 4 -7.20 1.90 -24.34
N ARG A 5 -6.23 1.53 -23.50
CA ARG A 5 -4.83 1.91 -23.69
C ARG A 5 -4.12 0.93 -24.61
N THR A 6 -3.34 1.48 -25.56
CA THR A 6 -2.36 0.71 -26.33
C THR A 6 -1.12 0.46 -25.49
N LEU A 7 -0.65 -0.79 -25.44
CA LEU A 7 0.53 -1.18 -24.68
C LEU A 7 1.74 -1.38 -25.60
N PRO A 8 2.97 -1.07 -25.17
CA PRO A 8 4.18 -1.53 -25.84
C PRO A 8 4.34 -3.05 -25.70
N SER A 9 5.09 -3.67 -26.63
CA SER A 9 5.15 -5.13 -26.77
C SER A 9 5.71 -5.88 -25.55
N ASP A 10 6.63 -5.26 -24.82
CA ASP A 10 7.18 -5.82 -23.59
C ASP A 10 6.11 -5.85 -22.48
N LEU A 11 5.31 -4.78 -22.35
CA LEU A 11 4.20 -4.72 -21.42
C LEU A 11 3.03 -5.65 -21.82
N GLU A 12 2.77 -5.83 -23.12
CA GLU A 12 1.84 -6.86 -23.61
C GLU A 12 2.28 -8.26 -23.21
N SER A 13 3.59 -8.55 -23.30
CA SER A 13 4.15 -9.85 -22.92
C SER A 13 3.96 -10.11 -21.42
N VAL A 14 4.23 -9.10 -20.56
CA VAL A 14 3.97 -9.19 -19.12
C VAL A 14 2.49 -9.37 -18.82
N ARG A 15 1.59 -8.66 -19.52
CA ARG A 15 0.14 -8.89 -19.37
C ARG A 15 -0.21 -10.34 -19.67
N ASP A 16 0.26 -10.87 -20.79
CA ASP A 16 -0.08 -12.20 -21.24
C ASP A 16 0.45 -13.29 -20.29
N GLU A 17 1.58 -13.05 -19.62
CA GLU A 17 2.16 -13.93 -18.60
C GLU A 17 1.39 -13.88 -17.27
N TYR A 18 1.15 -12.69 -16.73
CA TYR A 18 0.64 -12.55 -15.36
C TYR A 18 -0.88 -12.42 -15.29
N ALA A 19 -1.49 -11.64 -16.20
CA ALA A 19 -2.91 -11.30 -16.15
C ALA A 19 -3.53 -11.38 -17.54
N SER A 20 -3.48 -12.58 -18.14
CA SER A 20 -3.93 -12.80 -19.51
C SER A 20 -5.38 -12.33 -19.71
N GLY A 21 -5.60 -11.50 -20.72
CA GLY A 21 -6.90 -10.91 -21.02
C GLY A 21 -7.25 -9.64 -20.24
N ALA A 22 -6.43 -9.20 -19.28
CA ALA A 22 -6.68 -7.98 -18.52
C ALA A 22 -6.80 -6.75 -19.44
N LEU A 23 -7.80 -5.90 -19.19
CA LEU A 23 -8.03 -4.69 -19.96
C LEU A 23 -7.35 -3.50 -19.29
N VAL A 24 -6.54 -2.76 -20.04
CA VAL A 24 -5.93 -1.52 -19.55
C VAL A 24 -6.73 -0.32 -20.06
N LEU A 25 -7.22 0.50 -19.12
CA LEU A 25 -8.16 1.58 -19.39
C LEU A 25 -7.65 2.90 -18.82
N ASP A 26 -7.56 3.91 -19.68
CA ASP A 26 -7.35 5.30 -19.29
C ASP A 26 -8.65 5.92 -18.77
N VAL A 27 -8.59 6.52 -17.59
CA VAL A 27 -9.75 7.14 -16.93
C VAL A 27 -9.76 8.64 -17.16
N ALA A 28 -10.87 9.15 -17.67
CA ALA A 28 -11.02 10.56 -18.06
C ALA A 28 -10.97 11.56 -16.89
N GLY A 29 -11.25 11.12 -15.66
CA GLY A 29 -11.22 11.93 -14.45
C GLY A 29 -10.40 11.26 -13.35
N ASP A 30 -9.77 12.06 -12.51
CA ASP A 30 -8.99 11.55 -11.39
C ASP A 30 -9.90 11.07 -10.25
N PHE A 31 -9.47 10.03 -9.53
CA PHE A 31 -10.23 9.48 -8.42
C PHE A 31 -9.32 8.79 -7.39
N ASP A 32 -9.75 8.79 -6.15
CA ASP A 32 -9.29 7.81 -5.16
C ASP A 32 -10.24 6.60 -5.17
N THR A 33 -11.55 6.86 -5.21
CA THR A 33 -12.60 5.85 -5.37
C THR A 33 -13.57 6.27 -6.48
N ILE A 34 -13.83 5.39 -7.44
CA ILE A 34 -14.79 5.63 -8.53
C ILE A 34 -16.21 5.63 -7.94
N PRO A 35 -17.05 6.64 -8.25
CA PRO A 35 -18.47 6.60 -7.90
C PRO A 35 -19.17 5.36 -8.49
N PRO A 36 -20.12 4.70 -7.80
CA PRO A 36 -20.74 3.47 -8.32
C PRO A 36 -21.37 3.63 -9.71
N GLU A 37 -22.09 4.73 -9.95
CA GLU A 37 -22.67 5.08 -11.26
C GLU A 37 -21.64 5.22 -12.39
N ALA A 38 -20.41 5.61 -12.04
CA ALA A 38 -19.29 5.70 -12.96
C ALA A 38 -18.68 4.32 -13.20
N ALA A 39 -18.49 3.53 -12.13
CA ALA A 39 -17.92 2.19 -12.17
C ALA A 39 -18.79 1.23 -13.00
N GLU A 40 -20.12 1.34 -12.94
CA GLU A 40 -21.05 0.53 -13.76
C GLU A 40 -20.80 0.64 -15.27
N ASN A 41 -20.19 1.73 -15.75
CA ASN A 41 -19.83 1.86 -17.17
C ASN A 41 -18.74 0.87 -17.61
N LEU A 42 -18.02 0.23 -16.69
CA LEU A 42 -17.12 -0.87 -17.02
C LEU A 42 -17.87 -2.03 -17.66
N GLY A 43 -19.15 -2.24 -17.31
CA GLY A 43 -20.02 -3.24 -17.93
C GLY A 43 -20.23 -3.07 -19.45
N LEU A 44 -19.78 -1.96 -20.04
CA LEU A 44 -19.78 -1.75 -21.49
C LEU A 44 -18.56 -2.34 -22.20
N VAL A 45 -17.50 -2.67 -21.46
CA VAL A 45 -16.21 -3.15 -22.00
C VAL A 45 -15.74 -4.46 -21.42
N VAL A 46 -16.31 -4.90 -20.28
CA VAL A 46 -16.04 -6.20 -19.64
C VAL A 46 -17.22 -7.16 -19.87
N GLU A 47 -16.99 -8.45 -19.68
CA GLU A 47 -18.00 -9.50 -19.84
C GLU A 47 -18.94 -9.57 -18.63
N SER A 48 -18.42 -9.38 -17.42
CA SER A 48 -19.23 -9.37 -16.20
C SER A 48 -18.69 -8.47 -15.11
N LEU A 49 -19.58 -8.07 -14.19
CA LEU A 49 -19.28 -7.35 -12.96
C LEU A 49 -19.61 -8.25 -11.77
N SER A 50 -18.67 -8.35 -10.83
CA SER A 50 -18.78 -9.09 -9.58
C SER A 50 -18.37 -8.21 -8.40
N PRO A 51 -19.21 -7.23 -7.98
CA PRO A 51 -18.90 -6.34 -6.87
C PRO A 51 -18.55 -7.12 -5.59
N ALA A 52 -17.47 -6.72 -4.93
CA ALA A 52 -17.07 -7.27 -3.64
C ALA A 52 -17.91 -6.67 -2.51
N ALA A 53 -18.14 -7.47 -1.45
CA ALA A 53 -18.77 -7.01 -0.22
C ALA A 53 -18.14 -7.73 0.97
N TYR A 54 -17.98 -7.02 2.08
CA TYR A 54 -17.27 -7.51 3.27
C TYR A 54 -18.09 -7.32 4.55
N PRO A 55 -17.93 -8.19 5.56
CA PRO A 55 -18.66 -8.05 6.82
C PRO A 55 -18.34 -6.72 7.52
N VAL A 56 -19.39 -5.97 7.88
CA VAL A 56 -19.24 -4.65 8.53
C VAL A 56 -18.59 -4.76 9.92
N GLU A 57 -18.73 -5.92 10.57
CA GLU A 57 -18.13 -6.26 11.85
C GLU A 57 -16.61 -6.35 11.83
N TRP A 58 -15.99 -6.38 10.65
CA TRP A 58 -14.53 -6.23 10.48
C TRP A 58 -14.05 -4.80 10.70
N LEU A 59 -14.96 -3.81 10.67
CA LEU A 59 -14.60 -2.40 10.78
C LEU A 59 -14.71 -1.90 12.23
N PRO A 60 -13.73 -1.10 12.69
CA PRO A 60 -13.90 -0.26 13.88
C PRO A 60 -15.09 0.71 13.76
N ASP A 61 -15.62 1.18 14.89
CA ASP A 61 -16.76 2.11 14.93
C ASP A 61 -16.44 3.50 14.36
N ASP A 62 -15.17 3.88 14.32
CA ASP A 62 -14.67 5.15 13.77
C ASP A 62 -14.02 4.99 12.39
N ALA A 63 -14.16 3.81 11.75
CA ALA A 63 -13.61 3.56 10.42
C ALA A 63 -14.06 4.63 9.39
N PRO A 64 -13.16 5.09 8.50
CA PRO A 64 -13.47 6.08 7.48
C PRO A 64 -14.68 5.70 6.62
N GLN A 65 -15.47 6.70 6.20
CA GLN A 65 -16.70 6.47 5.44
C GLN A 65 -16.45 5.73 4.11
N GLN A 66 -15.33 6.02 3.45
CA GLN A 66 -14.91 5.37 2.22
C GLN A 66 -14.68 3.87 2.43
N LEU A 67 -14.05 3.48 3.54
CA LEU A 67 -13.84 2.08 3.88
C LEU A 67 -15.17 1.36 4.19
N ARG A 68 -16.11 2.05 4.85
CA ARG A 68 -17.47 1.52 5.08
C ARG A 68 -18.23 1.30 3.77
N ARG A 69 -18.06 2.19 2.80
CA ARG A 69 -18.63 2.04 1.46
C ARG A 69 -17.99 0.86 0.73
N TYR A 70 -16.67 0.73 0.76
CA TYR A 70 -15.96 -0.40 0.16
C TYR A 70 -16.37 -1.75 0.77
N ALA A 71 -16.68 -1.79 2.08
CA ALA A 71 -17.20 -2.99 2.72
C ALA A 71 -18.67 -3.30 2.38
N SER A 72 -19.44 -2.31 1.90
CA SER A 72 -20.86 -2.51 1.61
C SER A 72 -21.07 -3.28 0.30
N SER A 73 -22.32 -3.40 -0.14
CA SER A 73 -22.65 -3.96 -1.46
C SER A 73 -22.51 -2.95 -2.61
N ASP A 74 -22.04 -1.73 -2.35
CA ASP A 74 -21.84 -0.70 -3.38
C ASP A 74 -20.67 -1.09 -4.28
N PHE A 75 -20.87 -1.07 -5.61
CA PHE A 75 -19.80 -1.36 -6.56
C PHE A 75 -18.72 -0.28 -6.50
N THR A 76 -17.60 -0.60 -5.85
CA THR A 76 -16.55 0.34 -5.48
C THR A 76 -15.23 -0.13 -6.04
N ILE A 77 -14.59 0.69 -6.88
CA ILE A 77 -13.25 0.45 -7.42
C ILE A 77 -12.35 1.61 -7.02
N GLY A 78 -11.15 1.28 -6.59
CA GLY A 78 -10.17 2.24 -6.11
C GLY A 78 -10.43 2.65 -4.66
N MET A 79 -9.35 2.75 -3.90
CA MET A 79 -9.35 3.26 -2.54
C MET A 79 -8.28 4.34 -2.35
N PRO A 80 -8.43 5.23 -1.34
CA PRO A 80 -7.35 6.12 -0.93
C PRO A 80 -6.05 5.33 -0.69
N GLY A 81 -4.97 5.71 -1.35
CA GLY A 81 -3.68 5.01 -1.29
C GLY A 81 -3.30 4.23 -2.55
N ASP A 82 -4.25 3.92 -3.45
CA ASP A 82 -3.99 3.12 -4.67
C ASP A 82 -3.14 3.83 -5.76
N GLY A 83 -2.44 4.90 -5.43
CA GLY A 83 -1.50 5.56 -6.35
C GLY A 83 -2.12 6.01 -7.68
N THR A 84 -1.32 5.88 -8.75
CA THR A 84 -1.60 6.33 -10.13
C THR A 84 -2.28 5.26 -10.99
N VAL A 85 -2.02 3.99 -10.71
CA VAL A 85 -2.60 2.84 -11.40
C VAL A 85 -3.23 1.95 -10.34
N THR A 86 -4.49 1.56 -10.53
CA THR A 86 -5.19 0.60 -9.68
C THR A 86 -5.72 -0.53 -10.55
N TRP A 87 -6.06 -1.66 -9.96
CA TRP A 87 -6.63 -2.81 -10.66
C TRP A 87 -7.84 -3.35 -9.93
N SER A 88 -8.68 -4.11 -10.63
CA SER A 88 -9.80 -4.81 -10.02
C SER A 88 -10.12 -6.12 -10.72
N ARG A 89 -10.34 -7.16 -9.91
CA ARG A 89 -10.91 -8.47 -10.24
C ARG A 89 -12.43 -8.52 -9.97
N GLN A 90 -13.05 -7.42 -9.55
CA GLN A 90 -14.51 -7.26 -9.53
C GLN A 90 -15.11 -7.18 -10.96
N THR A 91 -14.30 -7.39 -11.99
CA THR A 91 -14.70 -7.52 -13.39
C THR A 91 -14.08 -8.77 -14.01
N ASP A 92 -14.73 -9.30 -15.05
CA ASP A 92 -14.17 -10.35 -15.89
C ASP A 92 -14.13 -9.89 -17.36
N PRO A 93 -12.95 -9.82 -18.01
CA PRO A 93 -11.62 -9.99 -17.41
C PRO A 93 -11.27 -8.89 -16.39
N PRO A 94 -10.20 -9.05 -15.59
CA PRO A 94 -9.72 -8.00 -14.69
C PRO A 94 -9.41 -6.70 -15.44
N VAL A 95 -9.61 -5.56 -14.78
CA VAL A 95 -9.26 -4.25 -15.34
C VAL A 95 -8.07 -3.65 -14.61
N VAL A 96 -7.19 -2.99 -15.36
CA VAL A 96 -6.15 -2.09 -14.86
C VAL A 96 -6.53 -0.68 -15.27
N LEU A 97 -6.78 0.18 -14.30
CA LEU A 97 -7.25 1.54 -14.48
C LEU A 97 -6.11 2.53 -14.27
N VAL A 98 -5.80 3.29 -15.32
CA VAL A 98 -4.80 4.34 -15.25
C VAL A 98 -5.50 5.67 -15.01
N LYS A 99 -5.23 6.25 -13.85
CA LYS A 99 -5.91 7.45 -13.37
C LYS A 99 -5.46 8.68 -14.14
N TYR A 100 -6.31 9.69 -14.18
CA TYR A 100 -6.00 10.95 -14.88
C TYR A 100 -4.69 11.61 -14.40
N ARG A 101 -4.33 11.46 -13.12
CA ARG A 101 -3.05 11.94 -12.56
C ARG A 101 -1.80 11.34 -13.25
N ALA A 102 -1.94 10.26 -14.01
CA ALA A 102 -0.86 9.63 -14.76
C ALA A 102 -0.22 10.54 -15.83
N LYS A 103 -0.91 11.58 -16.32
CA LYS A 103 -0.41 12.46 -17.40
C LYS A 103 0.93 13.15 -17.13
N GLY A 104 1.37 13.24 -15.87
CA GLY A 104 2.68 13.78 -15.49
C GLY A 104 3.73 12.73 -15.17
N THR A 105 3.41 11.44 -15.33
CA THR A 105 4.28 10.32 -14.96
C THR A 105 5.19 9.99 -16.13
N PRO A 106 6.51 9.80 -15.93
CA PRO A 106 7.40 9.32 -16.99
C PRO A 106 6.92 7.98 -17.55
N ASP A 107 6.94 7.83 -18.89
CA ASP A 107 6.36 6.67 -19.58
C ASP A 107 6.90 5.34 -19.07
N ASP A 108 8.22 5.18 -18.92
CA ASP A 108 8.81 3.94 -18.41
C ASP A 108 8.38 3.60 -16.98
N PHE A 109 8.22 4.62 -16.13
CA PHE A 109 7.72 4.42 -14.78
C PHE A 109 6.22 4.09 -14.78
N LEU A 110 5.42 4.73 -15.64
CA LEU A 110 4.01 4.40 -15.78
C LEU A 110 3.81 2.97 -16.29
N ASP A 111 4.60 2.54 -17.26
CA ASP A 111 4.57 1.16 -17.76
C ASP A 111 4.95 0.16 -16.68
N PHE A 112 5.94 0.48 -15.82
CA PHE A 112 6.24 -0.32 -14.63
C PHE A 112 5.03 -0.41 -13.68
N LEU A 113 4.32 0.69 -13.41
CA LEU A 113 3.13 0.66 -12.54
C LEU A 113 1.99 -0.20 -13.13
N ILE A 114 1.85 -0.23 -14.46
CA ILE A 114 0.88 -1.11 -15.14
C ILE A 114 1.35 -2.57 -15.06
N ALA A 115 2.64 -2.83 -15.27
CA ALA A 115 3.23 -4.15 -15.13
C ALA A 115 3.06 -4.70 -13.70
N GLU A 116 3.30 -3.86 -12.70
CA GLU A 116 3.02 -4.16 -11.29
C GLU A 116 1.55 -4.56 -11.08
N ALA A 117 0.62 -3.79 -11.65
CA ALA A 117 -0.81 -4.11 -11.56
C ALA A 117 -1.15 -5.47 -12.21
N PHE A 118 -0.48 -5.89 -13.29
CA PHE A 118 -0.66 -7.22 -13.86
C PHE A 118 -0.17 -8.33 -12.93
N VAL A 119 1.02 -8.17 -12.34
CA VAL A 119 1.56 -9.16 -11.38
C VAL A 119 0.64 -9.30 -10.17
N GLN A 120 0.09 -8.19 -9.66
CA GLN A 120 -0.85 -8.21 -8.54
C GLN A 120 -2.21 -8.81 -8.92
N ALA A 121 -2.82 -8.34 -10.00
CA ALA A 121 -4.14 -8.81 -10.45
C ALA A 121 -4.12 -10.28 -10.91
N GLY A 122 -2.98 -10.75 -11.40
CA GLY A 122 -2.73 -12.13 -11.81
C GLY A 122 -2.49 -13.10 -10.66
N ASN A 123 -2.29 -12.60 -9.44
CA ASN A 123 -1.99 -13.41 -8.28
C ASN A 123 -3.23 -13.54 -7.38
N ASP A 124 -3.84 -14.71 -7.38
CA ASP A 124 -5.06 -14.98 -6.60
C ASP A 124 -4.87 -14.86 -5.08
N GLU A 125 -3.64 -15.02 -4.58
CA GLU A 125 -3.31 -14.86 -3.16
C GLU A 125 -3.35 -13.39 -2.72
N ILE A 126 -3.19 -12.46 -3.66
CA ILE A 126 -3.18 -11.02 -3.39
C ILE A 126 -4.62 -10.48 -3.50
N PRO A 127 -5.27 -10.09 -2.38
CA PRO A 127 -6.59 -9.48 -2.46
C PRO A 127 -6.53 -8.09 -3.09
N GLU A 128 -7.66 -7.45 -3.43
CA GLU A 128 -7.64 -6.10 -4.02
C GLU A 128 -7.24 -4.99 -3.02
N HIS A 129 -7.38 -5.24 -1.72
CA HIS A 129 -7.30 -4.19 -0.70
C HIS A 129 -6.89 -4.77 0.66
N PHE A 130 -6.43 -3.92 1.58
CA PHE A 130 -6.02 -4.37 2.92
C PHE A 130 -7.18 -4.97 3.73
N LEU A 131 -8.43 -4.58 3.44
CA LEU A 131 -9.59 -5.02 4.23
C LEU A 131 -9.79 -6.55 4.17
N PRO A 132 -9.91 -7.18 2.99
CA PRO A 132 -9.88 -8.65 2.88
C PRO A 132 -8.56 -9.29 3.32
N PHE A 133 -7.43 -8.59 3.25
CA PHE A 133 -6.15 -9.09 3.78
C PHE A 133 -6.18 -9.25 5.30
N PHE A 134 -6.69 -8.26 6.03
CA PHE A 134 -6.82 -8.33 7.49
C PHE A 134 -8.06 -9.08 7.96
N GLY A 135 -9.15 -9.01 7.22
CA GLY A 135 -10.44 -9.57 7.62
C GLY A 135 -10.87 -9.08 9.00
N GLU A 136 -11.27 -10.02 9.86
CA GLU A 136 -11.63 -9.76 11.27
C GLU A 136 -10.50 -9.11 12.08
N GLN A 137 -9.23 -9.36 11.70
CA GLN A 137 -8.06 -8.85 12.43
C GLN A 137 -7.81 -7.35 12.20
N TYR A 138 -8.56 -6.70 11.29
CA TYR A 138 -8.43 -5.26 11.11
C TYR A 138 -8.78 -4.49 12.39
N ARG A 139 -9.70 -5.03 13.21
CA ARG A 139 -10.03 -4.47 14.53
C ARG A 139 -8.89 -4.62 15.53
N ASP A 140 -8.18 -5.74 15.48
CA ASP A 140 -7.02 -5.97 16.33
C ASP A 140 -5.88 -5.02 15.94
N LEU A 141 -5.68 -4.80 14.63
CA LEU A 141 -4.75 -3.78 14.15
C LEU A 141 -5.13 -2.39 14.66
N ALA A 142 -6.40 -2.00 14.50
CA ALA A 142 -6.87 -0.69 14.94
C ALA A 142 -6.70 -0.49 16.46
N ALA A 143 -6.90 -1.54 17.25
CA ALA A 143 -6.63 -1.51 18.70
C ALA A 143 -5.14 -1.41 19.03
N ALA A 144 -4.27 -1.99 18.19
CA ALA A 144 -2.82 -1.95 18.32
C ALA A 144 -2.18 -0.63 17.84
N THR A 145 -2.92 0.19 17.09
CA THR A 145 -2.48 1.50 16.58
C THR A 145 -3.22 2.62 17.32
N PRO A 146 -2.64 3.23 18.38
CA PRO A 146 -3.25 4.32 19.14
C PRO A 146 -3.21 5.66 18.38
N LEU A 147 -3.68 5.65 17.13
CA LEU A 147 -3.70 6.76 16.20
C LEU A 147 -5.16 7.10 15.83
N GLY A 148 -5.36 8.21 15.10
CA GLY A 148 -6.65 8.54 14.52
C GLY A 148 -7.07 7.53 13.43
N PRO A 149 -8.36 7.50 13.05
CA PRO A 149 -8.87 6.54 12.07
C PRO A 149 -8.23 6.68 10.68
N SER A 150 -7.77 7.87 10.31
CA SER A 150 -7.06 8.12 9.05
C SER A 150 -5.65 7.53 9.05
N GLU A 151 -4.91 7.72 10.13
CA GLU A 151 -3.56 7.20 10.29
C GLU A 151 -3.57 5.68 10.47
N THR A 152 -4.56 5.13 11.18
CA THR A 152 -4.77 3.68 11.28
C THR A 152 -5.06 3.06 9.90
N TYR A 153 -5.90 3.71 9.08
CA TYR A 153 -6.12 3.31 7.69
C TYR A 153 -4.81 3.32 6.90
N GLN A 154 -4.02 4.40 7.02
CA GLN A 154 -2.74 4.55 6.31
C GLN A 154 -1.74 3.47 6.72
N VAL A 155 -1.64 3.14 8.02
CA VAL A 155 -0.80 2.04 8.52
C VAL A 155 -1.28 0.69 7.97
N ALA A 156 -2.59 0.43 7.93
CA ALA A 156 -3.13 -0.80 7.36
C ALA A 156 -2.83 -0.94 5.87
N ALA A 157 -3.03 0.13 5.10
CA ALA A 157 -2.71 0.16 3.67
C ALA A 157 -1.20 -0.03 3.43
N ALA A 158 -0.35 0.63 4.24
CA ALA A 158 1.10 0.48 4.15
C ALA A 158 1.56 -0.95 4.45
N LEU A 159 1.07 -1.55 5.55
CA LEU A 159 1.42 -2.92 5.91
C LEU A 159 1.01 -3.89 4.81
N TYR A 160 -0.19 -3.72 4.26
CA TYR A 160 -0.66 -4.50 3.13
C TYR A 160 0.24 -4.33 1.88
N GLU A 161 0.60 -3.10 1.50
CA GLU A 161 1.54 -2.83 0.39
C GLU A 161 2.90 -3.50 0.60
N GLY A 162 3.43 -3.47 1.83
CA GLY A 162 4.67 -4.17 2.18
C GLY A 162 4.55 -5.69 1.99
N TRP A 163 3.42 -6.26 2.42
CA TRP A 163 3.13 -7.70 2.24
C TRP A 163 2.98 -8.08 0.76
N VAL A 164 2.30 -7.24 -0.04
CA VAL A 164 2.21 -7.39 -1.50
C VAL A 164 3.60 -7.36 -2.12
N GLY A 165 4.45 -6.41 -1.70
CA GLY A 165 5.84 -6.32 -2.15
C GLY A 165 6.67 -7.58 -1.89
N LEU A 166 6.38 -8.33 -0.82
CA LEU A 166 7.02 -9.63 -0.57
C LEU A 166 6.59 -10.72 -1.56
N HIS A 167 5.39 -10.61 -2.14
CA HIS A 167 4.84 -11.57 -3.10
C HIS A 167 5.17 -11.23 -4.56
N THR A 168 5.47 -9.97 -4.86
CA THR A 168 5.69 -9.50 -6.24
C THR A 168 7.16 -9.24 -6.59
N ARG A 169 8.01 -8.94 -5.61
CA ARG A 169 9.44 -8.59 -5.84
C ARG A 169 10.19 -9.59 -6.70
N GLU A 170 9.98 -10.88 -6.49
CA GLU A 170 10.70 -11.92 -7.24
C GLU A 170 10.33 -11.90 -8.73
N ALA A 171 9.08 -11.58 -9.08
CA ALA A 171 8.67 -11.40 -10.47
C ALA A 171 9.41 -10.20 -11.09
N PHE A 172 9.45 -9.06 -10.39
CA PHE A 172 10.15 -7.86 -10.88
C PHE A 172 11.66 -8.08 -11.04
N ALA A 173 12.29 -8.81 -10.11
CA ALA A 173 13.70 -9.16 -10.21
C ALA A 173 13.99 -10.11 -11.38
N SER A 174 13.05 -11.01 -11.72
CA SER A 174 13.22 -11.96 -12.83
C SER A 174 13.18 -11.31 -14.21
N TRP A 175 12.73 -10.06 -14.31
CA TRP A 175 12.68 -9.30 -15.56
C TRP A 175 14.04 -8.88 -16.10
N GLU A 176 15.12 -9.02 -15.32
CA GLU A 176 16.48 -8.79 -15.80
C GLU A 176 16.79 -9.68 -17.02
N GLY A 177 17.12 -9.06 -18.15
CA GLY A 177 17.45 -9.74 -19.41
C GLY A 177 16.25 -10.07 -20.31
N ASP A 178 15.06 -10.30 -19.75
CA ASP A 178 13.84 -10.64 -20.52
C ASP A 178 12.93 -9.42 -20.76
N HIS A 179 12.84 -8.52 -19.77
CA HIS A 179 12.09 -7.26 -19.84
C HIS A 179 12.92 -6.09 -19.29
N GLU A 180 14.13 -5.91 -19.85
CA GLU A 180 15.18 -4.99 -19.35
C GLU A 180 14.67 -3.57 -19.06
N ARG A 181 13.82 -3.01 -19.93
CA ARG A 181 13.24 -1.67 -19.72
C ARG A 181 12.36 -1.56 -18.47
N LEU A 182 11.50 -2.56 -18.23
CA LEU A 182 10.62 -2.59 -17.05
C LEU A 182 11.42 -2.87 -15.77
N HIS A 183 12.43 -3.74 -15.87
CA HIS A 183 13.38 -4.00 -14.79
C HIS A 183 14.15 -2.72 -14.41
N ASP A 184 14.66 -1.97 -15.39
CA ASP A 184 15.38 -0.71 -15.15
C ASP A 184 14.49 0.34 -14.48
N ALA A 185 13.22 0.44 -14.89
CA ALA A 185 12.25 1.32 -14.25
C ALA A 185 11.97 0.92 -12.79
N TRP A 186 11.88 -0.38 -12.49
CA TRP A 186 11.75 -0.91 -11.13
C TRP A 186 12.99 -0.61 -10.27
N VAL A 187 14.20 -0.79 -10.82
CA VAL A 187 15.46 -0.49 -10.14
C VAL A 187 15.60 1.01 -9.85
N ASP A 188 15.31 1.87 -10.83
CA ASP A 188 15.37 3.33 -10.68
C ASP A 188 14.34 3.83 -9.63
N ALA A 189 13.11 3.33 -9.69
CA ALA A 189 12.08 3.65 -8.69
C ALA A 189 12.54 3.31 -7.26
N GLY A 190 13.15 2.13 -7.08
CA GLY A 190 13.72 1.73 -5.79
C GLY A 190 14.90 2.59 -5.35
N GLY A 191 15.82 2.92 -6.27
CA GLY A 191 17.02 3.69 -5.96
C GLY A 191 16.72 5.11 -5.48
N ARG A 192 15.60 5.69 -5.92
CA ARG A 192 15.12 7.00 -5.46
C ARG A 192 14.69 7.01 -3.98
N LEU A 193 14.52 5.84 -3.35
CA LEU A 193 14.10 5.72 -1.96
C LEU A 193 15.28 5.75 -0.98
N ASP A 194 16.47 5.35 -1.40
CA ASP A 194 17.63 5.01 -0.53
C ASP A 194 18.02 6.15 0.44
N ASP A 195 18.14 7.38 -0.06
CA ASP A 195 18.53 8.55 0.75
C ASP A 195 17.49 8.84 1.86
N ARG A 196 16.21 8.75 1.51
CA ARG A 196 15.12 9.05 2.45
C ARG A 196 14.91 7.89 3.44
N LEU A 197 15.10 6.63 3.01
CA LEU A 197 15.05 5.45 3.89
C LEU A 197 16.15 5.53 4.96
N SER A 198 17.37 5.84 4.54
CA SER A 198 18.52 5.99 5.45
C SER A 198 18.31 7.07 6.50
N ASN A 199 17.53 8.10 6.19
CA ASN A 199 17.23 9.22 7.08
C ASN A 199 15.87 9.06 7.82
N LEU A 200 15.12 7.99 7.57
CA LEU A 200 13.74 7.83 8.02
C LEU A 200 13.59 7.89 9.56
N PRO A 201 14.43 7.20 10.37
CA PRO A 201 14.30 7.27 11.83
C PRO A 201 14.50 8.69 12.37
N ARG A 202 15.41 9.45 11.75
CA ARG A 202 15.64 10.85 12.12
C ARG A 202 14.46 11.75 11.73
N LEU A 203 13.84 11.51 10.58
CA LEU A 203 12.66 12.28 10.16
C LEU A 203 11.49 12.09 11.13
N VAL A 204 11.27 10.86 11.60
CA VAL A 204 10.27 10.53 12.63
C VAL A 204 10.61 11.17 13.96
N ALA A 205 11.84 10.99 14.45
CA ALA A 205 12.28 11.55 15.74
C ALA A 205 12.21 13.08 15.80
N LEU A 206 12.36 13.76 14.65
CA LEU A 206 12.24 15.22 14.56
C LEU A 206 10.79 15.69 14.31
N GLY A 207 9.81 14.79 14.30
CA GLY A 207 8.41 15.11 14.00
C GLY A 207 8.19 15.66 12.59
N ARG A 208 9.13 15.46 11.66
CA ARG A 208 9.03 15.91 10.26
C ARG A 208 8.25 14.95 9.38
N LEU A 209 8.05 13.73 9.88
CA LEU A 209 7.25 12.70 9.27
C LEU A 209 6.52 11.98 10.39
N SER A 210 5.22 11.79 10.25
CA SER A 210 4.45 10.96 11.18
C SER A 210 4.87 9.49 11.07
N PHE A 211 4.56 8.69 12.09
CA PHE A 211 4.85 7.27 12.05
C PHE A 211 4.07 6.54 10.94
N ALA A 212 2.83 6.96 10.66
CA ALA A 212 2.01 6.40 9.59
C ALA A 212 2.65 6.66 8.21
N GLU A 213 3.07 7.90 7.93
CA GLU A 213 3.79 8.25 6.70
C GLU A 213 5.15 7.54 6.58
N ALA A 214 5.85 7.33 7.70
CA ALA A 214 7.09 6.56 7.72
C ALA A 214 6.85 5.08 7.41
N THR A 215 5.76 4.51 7.93
CA THR A 215 5.35 3.12 7.65
C THR A 215 5.03 2.94 6.18
N GLU A 216 4.24 3.85 5.58
CA GLU A 216 3.94 3.87 4.15
C GLU A 216 5.21 3.94 3.31
N PHE A 217 6.09 4.90 3.63
CA PHE A 217 7.33 5.07 2.89
C PHE A 217 8.23 3.82 2.98
N ALA A 218 8.39 3.23 4.17
CA ALA A 218 9.18 2.02 4.34
C ALA A 218 8.56 0.81 3.62
N CYS A 219 7.24 0.61 3.70
CA CYS A 219 6.58 -0.52 3.07
C CYS A 219 6.62 -0.46 1.53
N SER A 220 6.51 0.75 0.95
CA SER A 220 6.66 0.92 -0.50
C SER A 220 8.03 0.49 -1.04
N ALA A 221 9.07 0.48 -0.18
CA ALA A 221 10.41 0.06 -0.55
C ALA A 221 10.60 -1.47 -0.54
N VAL A 222 9.69 -2.21 0.09
CA VAL A 222 9.75 -3.67 0.20
C VAL A 222 9.74 -4.31 -1.19
N LYS A 223 8.87 -3.90 -2.11
CA LYS A 223 8.85 -4.45 -3.48
C LYS A 223 10.13 -4.19 -4.28
N HIS A 224 10.96 -3.25 -3.84
CA HIS A 224 12.24 -2.91 -4.46
C HIS A 224 13.45 -3.55 -3.78
N GLY A 225 13.22 -4.41 -2.78
CA GLY A 225 14.29 -5.10 -2.04
C GLY A 225 15.27 -4.18 -1.34
N ARG A 226 14.79 -3.04 -0.81
CA ARG A 226 15.65 -2.04 -0.15
C ARG A 226 15.77 -2.31 1.33
N ASP A 227 16.95 -1.99 1.87
CA ASP A 227 17.22 -2.10 3.29
C ASP A 227 16.34 -1.11 4.07
N LEU A 228 15.52 -1.65 4.97
CA LEU A 228 14.67 -0.84 5.83
C LEU A 228 15.35 -0.61 7.18
N PRO A 229 15.26 0.61 7.76
CA PRO A 229 15.72 0.82 9.13
C PRO A 229 14.74 0.20 10.14
N ALA A 230 15.20 -0.04 11.37
CA ALA A 230 14.31 -0.40 12.47
C ALA A 230 13.30 0.75 12.74
N PRO A 231 12.04 0.44 13.10
CA PRO A 231 11.47 -0.90 13.32
C PRO A 231 10.95 -1.59 12.05
N PHE A 232 11.06 -0.93 10.88
CA PHE A 232 10.46 -1.39 9.63
C PHE A 232 11.16 -2.59 8.99
N SER A 233 12.43 -2.86 9.32
CA SER A 233 13.13 -4.08 8.87
C SER A 233 12.45 -5.39 9.24
N ALA A 234 11.63 -5.40 10.29
CA ALA A 234 10.81 -6.57 10.63
C ALA A 234 9.73 -6.89 9.60
N LEU A 235 9.39 -5.94 8.71
CA LEU A 235 8.40 -6.09 7.64
C LEU A 235 9.00 -6.57 6.31
N ASP A 236 10.32 -6.72 6.21
CA ASP A 236 10.96 -7.38 5.06
C ASP A 236 11.48 -8.76 5.46
N THR A 237 10.56 -9.69 5.73
CA THR A 237 10.91 -11.04 6.20
C THR A 237 9.99 -12.12 5.62
N ALA A 238 10.51 -13.34 5.47
CA ALA A 238 9.71 -14.51 5.12
C ALA A 238 8.60 -14.76 6.15
N ALA A 239 8.86 -14.50 7.44
CA ALA A 239 7.84 -14.61 8.48
C ALA A 239 6.66 -13.66 8.23
N TYR A 240 6.89 -12.44 7.75
CA TYR A 240 5.79 -11.54 7.39
C TYR A 240 5.06 -12.03 6.14
N ARG A 241 5.80 -12.49 5.13
CA ARG A 241 5.21 -13.09 3.92
C ARG A 241 4.23 -14.21 4.27
N ASP A 242 4.67 -15.15 5.12
CA ASP A 242 3.93 -16.37 5.47
C ASP A 242 2.76 -16.12 6.44
N HIS A 243 2.92 -15.22 7.40
CA HIS A 243 1.94 -15.00 8.47
C HIS A 243 1.01 -13.79 8.23
N GLY A 244 1.34 -12.94 7.24
CA GLY A 244 0.53 -11.82 6.76
C GLY A 244 -0.12 -11.00 7.88
N PRO A 245 -1.46 -10.93 7.94
CA PRO A 245 -2.17 -10.02 8.84
C PRO A 245 -1.86 -10.27 10.32
N SER A 246 -1.69 -11.53 10.73
CA SER A 246 -1.37 -11.87 12.12
C SER A 246 0.00 -11.33 12.57
N TYR A 247 0.97 -11.30 11.64
CA TYR A 247 2.29 -10.74 11.90
C TYR A 247 2.25 -9.21 11.89
N ALA A 248 1.52 -8.60 10.96
CA ALA A 248 1.30 -7.15 10.91
C ALA A 248 0.70 -6.60 12.23
N VAL A 249 -0.33 -7.26 12.77
CA VAL A 249 -0.92 -6.90 14.07
C VAL A 249 0.13 -7.02 15.18
N LYS A 250 0.86 -8.14 15.26
CA LYS A 250 1.89 -8.34 16.28
C LYS A 250 3.03 -7.32 16.19
N TRP A 251 3.41 -6.93 14.98
CA TRP A 251 4.39 -5.89 14.73
C TRP A 251 3.87 -4.54 15.23
N ALA A 252 2.62 -4.18 14.93
CA ALA A 252 2.01 -2.94 15.38
C ALA A 252 1.96 -2.88 16.92
N GLU A 253 1.46 -3.93 17.59
CA GLU A 253 1.39 -4.01 19.06
C GLU A 253 2.74 -3.73 19.72
N LYS A 254 3.81 -4.39 19.22
CA LYS A 254 5.15 -4.23 19.79
C LYS A 254 5.73 -2.85 19.50
N THR A 255 5.50 -2.36 18.29
CA THR A 255 6.10 -1.10 17.82
C THR A 255 5.48 0.09 18.55
N PHE A 256 4.16 0.18 18.64
CA PHE A 256 3.51 1.27 19.36
C PHE A 256 3.71 1.20 20.88
N ALA A 257 3.80 -0.01 21.46
CA ALA A 257 4.19 -0.16 22.86
C ALA A 257 5.61 0.37 23.13
N GLN A 258 6.56 0.12 22.21
CA GLN A 258 7.92 0.66 22.32
C GLN A 258 7.96 2.18 22.16
N LEU A 259 7.24 2.72 21.18
CA LEU A 259 7.18 4.18 20.97
C LEU A 259 6.61 4.91 22.21
N ALA A 260 5.55 4.37 22.81
CA ALA A 260 4.99 4.93 24.04
C ALA A 260 6.01 4.89 25.21
N ALA A 261 6.76 3.79 25.34
CA ALA A 261 7.79 3.67 26.37
C ALA A 261 8.97 4.65 26.15
N ASP A 262 9.35 4.90 24.89
CA ASP A 262 10.41 5.85 24.54
C ASP A 262 9.98 7.31 24.80
N ASP A 263 8.71 7.65 24.51
CA ASP A 263 8.13 8.98 24.80
C ASP A 263 8.02 9.24 26.31
N ASP A 264 7.62 8.24 27.10
CA ASP A 264 7.60 8.30 28.56
C ASP A 264 9.01 8.49 29.14
N ALA A 265 10.02 7.81 28.60
CA ALA A 265 11.41 7.97 29.02
C ALA A 265 11.97 9.36 28.68
N ALA A 266 11.62 9.91 27.51
CA ALA A 266 12.04 11.25 27.10
C ALA A 266 11.40 12.34 27.96
N SER A 267 10.12 12.20 28.33
CA SER A 267 9.40 13.16 29.17
C SER A 267 9.74 13.06 30.66
N GLY A 268 10.07 11.87 31.16
CA GLY A 268 10.49 11.67 32.56
C GLY A 268 11.87 12.25 32.89
N GLY A 269 12.79 12.31 31.92
CA GLY A 269 14.15 12.82 32.08
C GLY A 269 14.27 14.34 32.27
N GLU A 270 13.25 15.13 31.91
CA GLU A 270 13.25 16.59 32.10
C GLU A 270 12.84 17.02 33.54
N SER A 271 12.36 16.09 34.38
CA SER A 271 11.82 16.42 35.71
C SER A 271 12.83 16.37 36.86
N ASP A 272 14.03 15.79 36.65
CA ASP A 272 14.99 15.49 37.73
C ASP A 272 16.19 16.46 37.79
N SER A 273 16.24 17.50 36.96
CA SER A 273 17.37 18.47 36.93
C SER A 273 17.09 19.82 37.61
N ALA A 274 15.99 19.96 38.37
CA ALA A 274 15.59 21.24 38.96
C ALA A 274 15.67 21.30 40.51
N ALA A 275 16.26 20.30 41.17
CA ALA A 275 16.21 20.20 42.64
C ALA A 275 17.51 20.52 43.40
N ASP A 276 18.64 20.82 42.74
CA ASP A 276 19.96 20.80 43.43
C ASP A 276 20.76 22.12 43.44
N ASP A 277 20.11 23.28 43.33
CA ASP A 277 20.76 24.58 43.57
C ASP A 277 19.94 25.45 44.55
N ALA A 278 19.79 24.96 45.79
CA ALA A 278 19.29 25.77 46.90
C ALA A 278 19.86 25.35 48.25
N ASP A 279 21.18 25.15 48.37
CA ASP A 279 21.85 25.34 49.66
C ASP A 279 23.36 25.52 49.50
N SER A 280 23.83 26.78 49.53
CA SER A 280 25.12 27.16 50.11
C SER A 280 25.21 28.69 50.20
N ALA A 281 25.33 29.13 51.45
CA ALA A 281 25.43 30.49 51.96
C ALA A 281 26.70 31.26 51.52
#